data_AF-A0A2V6BPS1-F1
#
_entry.id   AF-A0A2V6BPS1-F1
#
_cell.length_a   1.000
_cell.length_b   1.000
_cell.length_c   1.000
_cell.angle_alpha   90.00
_cell.angle_beta   90.00
_cell.angle_gamma   90.00
#
_symmetry.space_group_name_H-M   'P 1'
#
loop_
_entity.id
_entity.type
_entity.pdbx_description
1 polymer ?
#
loop_
_entity_poly.entity_id
_entity_poly.type
_entity_poly.pdbx_seq_one_letter_code
_entity_poly.pdbx_strand_id
1 'polypeptide(L)'
;MLCLTSKVRTGLAAPFLELVAPSGRLLDAGCGEGRDTRFFIERGYVVISFDASIGMVRKCQEYPHAYCVHLSFSKIDFREEFDGVWACASLLHRPFEEAKSAVVKLATALKPKGIMFVSVRAGKGDSGENGRYFQYYDDKMVVALFAHDPRLEVLRAWHSTSLGPDGDQGNEWINVLVKRRSRQDLRNIAGQDPAGSVRTVDPSAKVAS
;
A
#
# COMPACT_ATOMS: atom_id res chain seq x y z
N MET A 1 13.38 -29.05 -13.26
CA MET A 1 12.37 -28.30 -14.03
C MET A 1 11.02 -28.43 -13.32
N LEU A 2 10.79 -27.60 -12.30
CA LEU A 2 9.50 -27.45 -11.65
C LEU A 2 9.13 -25.97 -11.78
N CYS A 3 8.57 -25.64 -12.93
CA CYS A 3 7.87 -24.37 -13.15
C CYS A 3 6.54 -24.48 -12.42
N LEU A 4 6.55 -24.35 -11.09
CA LEU A 4 5.35 -24.08 -10.31
C LEU A 4 4.83 -22.74 -10.81
N THR A 5 3.78 -22.78 -11.64
CA THR A 5 3.11 -21.63 -12.20
C THR A 5 2.85 -20.63 -11.08
N SER A 6 3.62 -19.54 -11.05
CA SER A 6 3.47 -18.43 -10.12
C SER A 6 2.20 -17.67 -10.48
N LYS A 7 1.04 -18.31 -10.28
CA LYS A 7 -0.25 -17.64 -10.39
C LYS A 7 -0.23 -16.54 -9.33
N VAL A 8 -0.43 -15.30 -9.75
CA VAL A 8 -0.87 -14.26 -8.83
C VAL A 8 -2.09 -14.78 -8.11
N ARG A 9 -2.18 -14.49 -6.80
CA ARG A 9 -3.37 -14.80 -6.02
C ARG A 9 -4.49 -13.90 -6.54
N THR A 10 -5.16 -14.32 -7.62
CA THR A 10 -6.26 -13.61 -8.29
C THR A 10 -7.30 -13.11 -7.29
N GLY A 11 -7.55 -13.89 -6.24
CA GLY A 11 -8.44 -13.50 -5.14
C GLY A 11 -7.97 -12.31 -4.30
N LEU A 12 -6.66 -12.06 -4.17
CA LEU A 12 -6.14 -10.87 -3.47
C LEU A 12 -6.21 -9.61 -4.33
N ALA A 13 -5.96 -9.75 -5.64
CA ALA A 13 -5.97 -8.61 -6.55
C ALA A 13 -7.38 -8.11 -6.88
N ALA A 14 -8.40 -8.97 -6.85
CA ALA A 14 -9.77 -8.61 -7.24
C ALA A 14 -10.34 -7.40 -6.45
N PRO A 15 -10.33 -7.39 -5.10
CA PRO A 15 -10.82 -6.22 -4.34
C PRO A 15 -10.06 -4.92 -4.63
N PHE A 16 -8.78 -5.01 -5.01
CA PHE A 16 -7.97 -3.86 -5.41
C PHE A 16 -8.38 -3.34 -6.80
N LEU A 17 -8.53 -4.25 -7.77
CA LEU A 17 -8.88 -3.91 -9.15
C LEU A 17 -10.33 -3.42 -9.30
N GLU A 18 -11.23 -3.78 -8.39
CA GLU A 18 -12.59 -3.19 -8.32
C GLU A 18 -12.57 -1.68 -8.02
N LEU A 19 -11.51 -1.19 -7.37
CA LEU A 19 -11.39 0.20 -6.94
C LEU A 19 -10.46 1.03 -7.82
N VAL A 20 -9.63 0.39 -8.65
CA VAL A 20 -8.73 1.07 -9.58
C VAL A 20 -9.35 1.09 -10.97
N ALA A 21 -9.36 2.26 -11.61
CA ALA A 21 -9.89 2.42 -12.95
C ALA A 21 -9.26 1.42 -13.94
N PRO A 22 -10.05 0.83 -14.87
CA PRO A 22 -9.51 -0.02 -15.93
C PRO A 22 -8.41 0.69 -16.72
N SER A 23 -7.35 -0.04 -17.07
CA SER A 23 -6.15 0.52 -17.74
C SER A 23 -5.42 1.61 -16.93
N GLY A 24 -5.67 1.71 -15.62
CA GLY A 24 -5.01 2.65 -14.74
C GLY A 24 -3.50 2.45 -14.66
N ARG A 25 -2.81 3.47 -14.15
CA ARG A 25 -1.36 3.42 -13.94
C ARG A 25 -1.06 2.86 -12.55
N LEU A 26 -0.30 1.78 -12.49
CA LEU A 26 0.03 1.05 -11.27
C LEU A 26 1.51 1.15 -10.93
N LEU A 27 1.80 1.18 -9.63
CA LEU A 27 3.14 0.99 -9.08
C LEU A 27 3.21 -0.36 -8.35
N ASP A 28 4.01 -1.30 -8.85
CA ASP A 28 4.34 -2.54 -8.15
C ASP A 28 5.59 -2.32 -7.28
N ALA A 29 5.37 -2.11 -5.99
CA ALA A 29 6.36 -1.64 -5.04
C ALA A 29 7.03 -2.80 -4.30
N GLY A 30 8.29 -3.09 -4.63
CA GLY A 30 8.99 -4.31 -4.20
C GLY A 30 8.50 -5.53 -4.98
N CYS A 31 8.59 -5.45 -6.31
CA CYS A 31 7.95 -6.38 -7.23
C CYS A 31 8.55 -7.79 -7.26
N GLY A 32 9.71 -8.02 -6.62
CA GLY A 32 10.46 -9.26 -6.73
C GLY A 32 10.74 -9.60 -8.19
N GLU A 33 10.56 -10.88 -8.54
CA GLU A 33 10.75 -11.36 -9.92
C GLU A 33 9.65 -10.96 -10.92
N GLY A 34 8.69 -10.11 -10.52
CA GLY A 34 7.72 -9.53 -11.45
C GLY A 34 6.43 -10.33 -11.66
N ARG A 35 6.13 -11.28 -10.75
CA ARG A 35 4.88 -12.08 -10.82
C ARG A 35 3.63 -11.19 -10.90
N ASP A 36 3.52 -10.23 -9.98
CA ASP A 36 2.33 -9.36 -9.87
C ASP A 36 2.35 -8.30 -10.97
N THR A 37 3.53 -7.75 -11.31
CA THR A 37 3.76 -6.91 -12.50
C THR A 37 3.18 -7.53 -13.77
N ARG A 38 3.56 -8.78 -14.08
CA ARG A 38 3.08 -9.51 -15.25
C ARG A 38 1.57 -9.62 -15.28
N PHE A 39 0.96 -10.00 -14.16
CA PHE A 39 -0.49 -10.17 -14.05
C PHE A 39 -1.28 -8.90 -14.35
N PHE A 40 -0.77 -7.75 -13.93
CA PHE A 40 -1.39 -6.46 -14.19
C PHE A 40 -1.19 -6.02 -15.65
N ILE A 41 -0.01 -6.24 -16.23
CA ILE A 41 0.25 -5.97 -17.67
C ILE A 41 -0.69 -6.81 -18.55
N GLU A 42 -0.84 -8.10 -18.26
CA GLU A 42 -1.76 -9.00 -18.99
C GLU A 42 -3.23 -8.56 -18.91
N ARG A 43 -3.58 -7.66 -17.98
CA ARG A 43 -4.92 -7.07 -17.81
C ARG A 43 -5.04 -5.65 -18.37
N GLY A 44 -4.02 -5.17 -19.09
CA GLY A 44 -4.04 -3.87 -19.76
C GLY A 44 -3.67 -2.68 -18.87
N TYR A 45 -3.14 -2.91 -17.66
CA TYR A 45 -2.65 -1.82 -16.81
C TYR A 45 -1.26 -1.35 -17.27
N VAL A 46 -0.98 -0.05 -17.08
CA VAL A 46 0.36 0.51 -17.27
C VAL A 46 1.12 0.40 -15.95
N VAL A 47 2.10 -0.50 -15.89
CA VAL A 47 2.79 -0.85 -14.62
C VAL A 47 4.22 -0.32 -14.63
N ILE A 48 4.57 0.43 -13.58
CA ILE A 48 5.96 0.66 -13.20
C ILE A 48 6.26 -0.22 -11.99
N SER A 49 7.39 -0.91 -12.02
CA SER A 49 7.80 -1.80 -10.95
C SER A 49 9.15 -1.36 -10.41
N PHE A 50 9.39 -1.62 -9.13
CA PHE A 50 10.74 -1.49 -8.58
C PHE A 50 11.04 -2.54 -7.54
N ASP A 51 12.31 -2.88 -7.41
CA ASP A 51 12.83 -3.73 -6.35
C ASP A 51 14.23 -3.27 -5.92
N ALA A 52 14.56 -3.49 -4.65
CA ALA A 52 15.88 -3.15 -4.11
C ALA A 52 16.95 -4.20 -4.49
N SER A 53 16.55 -5.36 -4.99
CA SER A 53 17.46 -6.38 -5.51
C SER A 53 17.61 -6.26 -7.02
N ILE A 54 18.82 -5.93 -7.48
CA ILE A 54 19.15 -5.92 -8.91
C ILE A 54 18.89 -7.29 -9.58
N GLY A 55 19.05 -8.39 -8.85
CA GLY A 55 18.75 -9.73 -9.37
C GLY A 55 17.26 -9.94 -9.64
N MET A 56 16.40 -9.41 -8.76
CA MET A 56 14.95 -9.44 -8.95
C MET A 56 14.49 -8.54 -10.09
N VAL A 57 15.09 -7.34 -10.19
CA VAL A 57 14.83 -6.41 -11.29
C VAL A 57 15.14 -7.05 -12.65
N ARG A 58 16.30 -7.71 -12.77
CA ARG A 58 16.69 -8.42 -14.00
C ARG A 58 15.65 -9.48 -14.38
N LYS A 59 15.22 -10.30 -13.42
CA LYS A 59 14.18 -11.31 -13.65
C LYS A 59 12.84 -10.69 -14.07
N CYS A 60 12.42 -9.62 -13.41
CA CYS A 60 11.18 -8.90 -13.76
C CYS A 60 11.23 -8.37 -15.21
N GLN A 61 12.40 -7.86 -15.63
CA GLN A 61 12.63 -7.37 -17.00
C GLN A 61 12.68 -8.47 -18.07
N GLU A 62 12.78 -9.76 -17.71
CA GLU A 62 12.68 -10.86 -18.69
C GLU A 62 11.26 -10.96 -19.27
N TYR A 63 10.25 -10.40 -18.59
CA TYR A 63 8.89 -10.35 -19.10
C TYR A 63 8.71 -9.22 -20.13
N PRO A 64 8.13 -9.51 -21.32
CA PRO A 64 7.87 -8.48 -22.32
C PRO A 64 7.07 -7.30 -21.78
N HIS A 65 7.49 -6.08 -22.10
CA HIS A 65 6.87 -4.83 -21.68
C HIS A 65 6.92 -4.52 -20.18
N ALA A 66 7.58 -5.35 -19.36
CA ALA A 66 7.84 -5.00 -17.97
C ALA A 66 8.85 -3.85 -17.88
N TYR A 67 8.46 -2.78 -17.20
CA TYR A 67 9.37 -1.70 -16.83
C TYR A 67 9.67 -1.79 -15.33
N CYS A 68 10.81 -2.40 -15.01
CA CYS A 68 11.27 -2.55 -13.63
C CYS A 68 12.56 -1.77 -13.38
N VAL A 69 12.63 -1.05 -12.26
CA VAL A 69 13.77 -0.20 -11.90
C VAL A 69 14.42 -0.70 -10.61
N HIS A 70 15.75 -0.70 -10.57
CA HIS A 70 16.51 -0.95 -9.34
C HIS A 70 16.44 0.26 -8.41
N LEU A 71 15.59 0.16 -7.40
CA LEU A 71 15.25 1.27 -6.51
C LEU A 71 14.75 0.72 -5.16
N SER A 72 15.05 1.43 -4.08
CA SER A 72 14.50 1.12 -2.76
C SER A 72 13.38 2.09 -2.39
N PHE A 73 12.55 1.70 -1.41
CA PHE A 73 11.51 2.58 -0.88
C PHE A 73 12.04 3.88 -0.27
N SER A 74 13.28 3.91 0.22
CA SER A 74 13.86 5.16 0.73
C SER A 74 14.20 6.15 -0.40
N LYS A 75 14.36 5.67 -1.64
CA LYS A 75 14.80 6.45 -2.80
C LYS A 75 13.69 6.82 -3.78
N ILE A 76 12.48 6.30 -3.64
CA ILE A 76 11.35 6.75 -4.49
C ILE A 76 11.00 8.23 -4.23
N ASP A 77 10.65 8.94 -5.31
CA ASP A 77 10.20 10.35 -5.32
C ASP A 77 9.12 10.60 -6.41
N PHE A 78 8.31 9.59 -6.71
CA PHE A 78 7.16 9.75 -7.60
C PHE A 78 6.09 10.66 -6.97
N ARG A 79 5.35 11.41 -7.79
CA ARG A 79 4.38 12.41 -7.31
C ARG A 79 3.06 12.38 -8.08
N GLU A 80 2.01 11.87 -7.43
CA GLU A 80 0.65 11.83 -7.98
C GLU A 80 0.56 11.20 -9.37
N GLU A 81 1.33 10.14 -9.60
CA GLU A 81 1.42 9.47 -10.91
C GLU A 81 0.49 8.26 -11.01
N PHE A 82 0.21 7.60 -9.88
CA PHE A 82 -0.40 6.27 -9.89
C PHE A 82 -1.86 6.30 -9.43
N ASP A 83 -2.71 5.61 -10.18
CA ASP A 83 -4.10 5.32 -9.80
C ASP A 83 -4.14 4.22 -8.72
N GLY A 84 -3.14 3.34 -8.72
CA GLY A 84 -2.98 2.29 -7.72
C GLY A 84 -1.52 2.00 -7.35
N VAL A 85 -1.28 1.63 -6.09
CA VAL A 85 -0.02 1.10 -5.59
C VAL A 85 -0.26 -0.31 -5.06
N TRP A 86 0.55 -1.25 -5.51
CA TRP A 86 0.54 -2.63 -5.06
C TRP A 86 1.82 -2.93 -4.28
N ALA A 87 1.71 -3.18 -2.98
CA ALA A 87 2.83 -3.51 -2.10
C ALA A 87 2.56 -4.86 -1.40
N CYS A 88 2.57 -5.94 -2.19
CA CYS A 88 2.30 -7.28 -1.70
C CYS A 88 3.57 -7.93 -1.16
N ALA A 89 3.58 -8.26 0.13
CA ALA A 89 4.69 -8.94 0.81
C ALA A 89 6.05 -8.20 0.74
N SER A 90 6.04 -6.88 0.54
CA SER A 90 7.28 -6.11 0.33
C SER A 90 7.65 -5.16 1.48
N LEU A 91 6.67 -4.60 2.19
CA LEU A 91 6.90 -3.68 3.32
C LEU A 91 7.41 -4.40 4.58
N LEU A 92 7.21 -5.70 4.70
CA LEU A 92 7.59 -6.49 5.88
C LEU A 92 9.09 -6.80 5.98
N HIS A 93 9.88 -6.46 4.95
CA HIS A 93 11.34 -6.67 4.95
C HIS A 93 12.14 -5.52 5.57
N ARG A 94 11.51 -4.69 6.41
CA ARG A 94 12.15 -3.57 7.12
C ARG A 94 11.47 -3.31 8.46
N PRO A 95 12.15 -2.64 9.40
CA PRO A 95 11.56 -2.24 10.67
C PRO A 95 10.28 -1.41 10.48
N PHE A 96 9.37 -1.48 11.45
CA PHE A 96 8.06 -0.82 11.39
C PHE A 96 8.13 0.69 11.06
N GLU A 97 9.08 1.43 11.63
CA GLU A 97 9.22 2.88 11.36
C GLU A 97 9.72 3.18 9.93
N GLU A 98 10.54 2.30 9.36
CA GLU A 98 10.92 2.40 7.96
C GLU A 98 9.75 2.06 7.03
N ALA A 99 8.89 1.12 7.43
CA ALA A 99 7.66 0.80 6.70
C ALA A 99 6.69 2.00 6.72
N LYS A 100 6.51 2.68 7.86
CA LYS A 100 5.73 3.92 7.94
C LYS A 100 6.28 5.01 7.02
N SER A 101 7.60 5.18 7.00
CA SER A 101 8.27 6.14 6.10
C SER A 101 8.06 5.80 4.63
N ALA A 102 8.12 4.50 4.28
CA ALA A 102 7.82 4.02 2.94
C ALA A 102 6.35 4.31 2.55
N VAL A 103 5.39 4.07 3.45
CA VAL A 103 3.97 4.37 3.24
C VAL A 103 3.74 5.84 2.91
N VAL A 104 4.40 6.78 3.60
CA VAL A 104 4.29 8.23 3.31
C VAL A 104 4.76 8.56 1.88
N LYS A 105 5.83 7.91 1.43
CA LYS A 105 6.33 8.08 0.06
C LYS A 105 5.39 7.47 -0.99
N LEU A 106 4.86 6.27 -0.73
CA LEU A 106 3.86 5.63 -1.61
C LEU A 106 2.56 6.45 -1.67
N ALA A 107 2.13 7.04 -0.55
CA ALA A 107 0.99 7.94 -0.51
C ALA A 107 1.24 9.18 -1.38
N THR A 108 2.47 9.71 -1.40
CA THR A 108 2.86 10.83 -2.28
C THR A 108 2.82 10.43 -3.76
N ALA A 109 3.23 9.21 -4.07
CA ALA A 109 3.19 8.66 -5.43
C ALA A 109 1.77 8.45 -5.98
N LEU A 110 0.79 8.13 -5.12
CA LEU A 110 -0.61 7.97 -5.50
C LEU A 110 -1.25 9.27 -5.94
N LYS A 111 -2.14 9.25 -6.93
CA LYS A 111 -3.06 10.37 -7.19
C LYS A 111 -4.04 10.56 -6.02
N PRO A 112 -4.62 11.76 -5.83
CA PRO A 112 -5.79 11.91 -4.96
C PRO A 112 -6.87 10.90 -5.37
N LYS A 113 -7.51 10.25 -4.37
CA LYS A 113 -8.46 9.14 -4.56
C LYS A 113 -7.86 7.80 -5.03
N GLY A 114 -6.55 7.73 -5.27
CA GLY A 114 -5.86 6.49 -5.64
C GLY A 114 -5.85 5.45 -4.52
N ILE A 115 -5.61 4.19 -4.88
CA ILE A 115 -5.76 3.03 -3.97
C ILE A 115 -4.40 2.39 -3.71
N MET A 116 -4.11 2.08 -2.45
CA MET A 116 -2.97 1.27 -2.05
C MET A 116 -3.46 -0.10 -1.57
N PHE A 117 -2.86 -1.16 -2.06
CA PHE A 117 -2.95 -2.48 -1.46
C PHE A 117 -1.64 -2.80 -0.75
N VAL A 118 -1.74 -3.31 0.47
CA VAL A 118 -0.60 -3.81 1.26
C VAL A 118 -0.92 -5.22 1.76
N SER A 119 0.05 -6.13 1.66
CA SER A 119 -0.03 -7.45 2.29
C SER A 119 1.22 -7.69 3.14
N VAL A 120 1.04 -8.02 4.41
CA VAL A 120 2.11 -8.27 5.39
C VAL A 120 1.87 -9.57 6.13
N ARG A 121 2.93 -10.18 6.66
CA ARG A 121 2.85 -11.46 7.38
C ARG A 121 2.28 -11.21 8.78
N ALA A 122 1.24 -11.96 9.14
CA ALA A 122 0.64 -11.89 10.46
C ALA A 122 1.58 -12.49 11.52
N GLY A 123 1.58 -11.93 12.73
CA GLY A 123 2.34 -12.45 13.86
C GLY A 123 2.75 -11.36 14.84
N LYS A 124 3.72 -11.67 15.72
CA LYS A 124 4.26 -10.73 16.72
C LYS A 124 5.78 -10.68 16.66
N GLY A 125 6.33 -9.49 16.88
CA GLY A 125 7.77 -9.24 16.87
C GLY A 125 8.36 -9.24 15.47
N ASP A 126 9.62 -9.64 15.37
CA ASP A 126 10.36 -9.71 14.12
C ASP A 126 11.31 -10.92 14.11
N SER A 127 11.87 -11.23 12.95
CA SER A 127 12.84 -12.32 12.80
C SER A 127 13.79 -12.09 11.62
N GLY A 128 14.89 -12.83 11.61
CA GLY A 128 15.77 -12.97 10.46
C GLY A 128 15.69 -14.40 9.90
N GLU A 129 15.21 -14.55 8.67
CA GLU A 129 15.14 -15.85 7.98
C GLU A 129 15.92 -15.79 6.66
N ASN A 130 16.90 -16.68 6.49
CA ASN A 130 17.73 -16.76 5.27
C ASN A 130 18.34 -15.41 4.85
N GLY A 131 18.84 -14.64 5.82
CA GLY A 131 19.45 -13.32 5.59
C GLY A 131 18.45 -12.21 5.27
N ARG A 132 17.14 -12.45 5.42
CA ARG A 132 16.09 -11.44 5.25
C ARG A 132 15.47 -11.09 6.59
N TYR A 133 15.27 -9.81 6.83
CA TYR A 133 14.47 -9.33 7.96
C TYR A 133 12.98 -9.52 7.66
N PHE A 134 12.20 -9.82 8.69
CA PHE A 134 10.75 -9.94 8.67
C PHE A 134 10.16 -9.24 9.89
N GLN A 135 9.45 -8.14 9.66
CA GLN A 135 8.51 -7.57 10.62
C GLN A 135 7.19 -8.35 10.56
N TYR A 136 6.72 -8.84 11.69
CA TYR A 136 5.37 -9.38 11.82
C TYR A 136 4.39 -8.30 12.25
N TYR A 137 3.14 -8.44 11.82
CA TYR A 137 2.07 -7.48 12.09
C TYR A 137 0.89 -8.16 12.75
N ASP A 138 0.31 -7.49 13.74
CA ASP A 138 -1.05 -7.75 14.20
C ASP A 138 -2.03 -6.69 13.66
N ASP A 139 -3.31 -6.86 13.93
CA ASP A 139 -4.37 -5.94 13.49
C ASP A 139 -4.15 -4.49 13.94
N LYS A 140 -3.57 -4.28 15.13
CA LYS A 140 -3.34 -2.93 15.64
C LYS A 140 -2.17 -2.28 14.92
N MET A 141 -1.08 -3.02 14.71
CA MET A 141 0.09 -2.55 13.98
C MET A 141 -0.24 -2.23 12.53
N VAL A 142 -1.08 -3.04 11.86
CA VAL A 142 -1.44 -2.77 10.46
C VAL A 142 -2.26 -1.47 10.32
N VAL A 143 -3.14 -1.16 11.27
CA VAL A 143 -3.87 0.11 11.28
C VAL A 143 -2.92 1.27 11.58
N ALA A 144 -2.03 1.09 12.57
CA ALA A 144 -1.03 2.09 12.94
C ALA A 144 -0.04 2.40 11.81
N LEU A 145 0.19 1.46 10.88
CA LEU A 145 1.03 1.66 9.70
C LEU A 145 0.49 2.75 8.75
N PHE A 146 -0.80 3.09 8.81
CA PHE A 146 -1.41 4.11 7.95
C PHE A 146 -1.94 5.32 8.73
N ALA A 147 -2.33 5.12 10.00
CA ALA A 147 -3.00 6.14 10.81
C ALA A 147 -2.15 7.41 11.05
N HIS A 148 -0.83 7.35 10.88
CA HIS A 148 0.04 8.51 11.04
C HIS A 148 0.01 9.49 9.86
N ASP A 149 -0.59 9.12 8.73
CA ASP A 149 -0.71 9.98 7.55
C ASP A 149 -2.19 10.33 7.29
N PRO A 150 -2.62 11.59 7.52
CA PRO A 150 -4.03 11.98 7.35
C PRO A 150 -4.52 11.89 5.91
N ARG A 151 -3.61 11.76 4.93
CA ARG A 151 -3.96 11.50 3.52
C ARG A 151 -4.50 10.11 3.30
N LEU A 152 -4.38 9.19 4.26
CA LEU A 152 -4.74 7.80 4.09
C LEU A 152 -6.00 7.41 4.87
N GLU A 153 -6.78 6.53 4.26
CA GLU A 153 -7.98 5.94 4.83
C GLU A 153 -7.92 4.44 4.67
N VAL A 154 -7.92 3.68 5.77
CA VAL A 154 -8.10 2.23 5.66
C VAL A 154 -9.55 1.95 5.28
N LEU A 155 -9.77 1.34 4.11
CA LEU A 155 -11.09 0.94 3.64
C LEU A 155 -11.48 -0.44 4.14
N ARG A 156 -10.51 -1.36 4.17
CA ARG A 156 -10.73 -2.78 4.51
C ARG A 156 -9.42 -3.42 4.95
N ALA A 157 -9.48 -4.26 5.98
CA ALA A 157 -8.44 -5.21 6.33
C ALA A 157 -9.03 -6.62 6.40
N TRP A 158 -8.28 -7.63 5.98
CA TRP A 158 -8.71 -9.03 6.07
C TRP A 158 -7.52 -9.99 6.08
N HIS A 159 -7.73 -11.14 6.71
CA HIS A 159 -6.73 -12.20 6.78
C HIS A 159 -6.83 -13.17 5.60
N SER A 160 -5.69 -13.75 5.21
CA SER A 160 -5.62 -14.83 4.24
C SER A 160 -4.46 -15.76 4.56
N THR A 161 -4.56 -17.02 4.17
CA THR A 161 -3.48 -18.00 4.37
C THR A 161 -2.84 -18.34 3.02
N SER A 162 -1.52 -18.39 2.96
CA SER A 162 -0.82 -19.03 1.84
C SER A 162 -0.74 -20.53 2.06
N LEU A 163 -0.76 -21.33 0.99
CA LEU A 163 -0.37 -22.73 1.08
C LEU A 163 1.14 -22.82 1.33
N GLY A 164 1.56 -23.73 2.20
CA GLY A 164 2.96 -24.09 2.36
C GLY A 164 3.45 -24.94 1.17
N PRO A 165 4.76 -25.24 1.12
CA PRO A 165 5.38 -25.97 0.00
C PRO A 165 4.73 -27.32 -0.27
N ASP A 166 4.24 -27.98 0.78
CA ASP A 166 3.66 -29.33 0.73
C ASP A 166 2.12 -29.30 0.70
N GLY A 167 1.52 -28.12 0.49
CA GLY A 167 0.06 -27.93 0.50
C GLY A 167 -0.56 -27.88 1.89
N ASP A 168 0.26 -27.80 2.94
CA ASP A 168 -0.15 -27.54 4.32
C ASP A 168 -0.49 -26.06 4.56
N GLN A 169 -0.95 -25.73 5.78
CA GLN A 169 -1.19 -24.34 6.16
C GLN A 169 0.14 -23.58 6.21
N GLY A 170 0.36 -22.72 5.22
CA GLY A 170 1.50 -21.80 5.21
C GLY A 170 1.23 -20.55 6.03
N ASN A 171 1.95 -19.49 5.71
CA ASN A 171 1.88 -18.23 6.46
C ASN A 171 0.48 -17.60 6.42
N GLU A 172 0.09 -17.02 7.55
CA GLU A 172 -1.04 -16.09 7.64
C GLU A 172 -0.59 -14.68 7.22
N TRP A 173 -1.48 -13.97 6.52
CA TRP A 173 -1.23 -12.65 5.96
C TRP A 173 -2.37 -11.71 6.32
N ILE A 174 -2.03 -10.48 6.66
CA ILE A 174 -2.98 -9.36 6.79
C ILE A 174 -2.91 -8.54 5.51
N ASN A 175 -4.05 -8.39 4.84
CA ASN A 175 -4.18 -7.62 3.61
C ASN A 175 -5.01 -6.38 3.89
N VAL A 176 -4.59 -5.24 3.35
CA VAL A 176 -5.24 -3.95 3.60
C VAL A 176 -5.43 -3.19 2.30
N LEU A 177 -6.63 -2.67 2.11
CA LEU A 177 -6.94 -1.66 1.10
C LEU A 177 -7.01 -0.31 1.77
N VAL A 178 -6.26 0.65 1.21
CA VAL A 178 -6.15 2.01 1.73
C VAL A 178 -6.43 2.97 0.58
N LYS A 179 -7.26 3.98 0.84
CA LYS A 179 -7.54 5.05 -0.12
C LYS A 179 -6.74 6.29 0.24
N ARG A 180 -6.12 6.91 -0.76
CA ARG A 180 -5.63 8.28 -0.62
C ARG A 180 -6.82 9.23 -0.68
N ARG A 181 -7.05 9.99 0.39
CA ARG A 181 -8.06 11.04 0.48
C ARG A 181 -7.89 12.06 -0.65
N SER A 182 -9.01 12.62 -1.09
CA SER A 182 -8.98 13.75 -2.02
C SER A 182 -8.50 15.02 -1.32
N ARG A 183 -8.09 16.02 -2.10
CA ARG A 183 -7.77 17.35 -1.55
C ARG A 183 -8.97 17.98 -0.85
N GLN A 184 -10.19 17.68 -1.29
CA GLN A 184 -11.40 18.18 -0.63
C GLN A 184 -11.59 17.53 0.74
N ASP A 185 -11.42 16.20 0.84
CA ASP A 185 -11.56 15.49 2.11
C ASP A 185 -10.58 16.03 3.15
N LEU A 186 -9.34 16.31 2.73
CA LEU A 186 -8.32 16.91 3.60
C LEU A 186 -8.69 18.33 4.04
N ARG A 187 -9.24 19.16 3.15
CA ARG A 187 -9.75 20.50 3.50
C ARG A 187 -10.92 20.41 4.49
N ASN A 188 -11.82 19.44 4.32
CA ASN A 188 -12.94 19.23 5.22
C ASN A 188 -12.49 18.81 6.62
N ILE A 189 -11.49 17.93 6.72
CA ILE A 189 -10.90 17.52 8.01
C ILE A 189 -10.20 18.71 8.68
N ALA A 190 -9.43 19.50 7.93
CA ALA A 190 -8.74 20.67 8.48
C ALA A 190 -9.70 21.80 8.89
N GLY A 191 -10.87 21.91 8.25
CA GLY A 191 -11.92 22.88 8.60
C GLY A 191 -12.82 22.47 9.76
N GLN A 192 -12.71 21.23 10.25
CA GLN A 192 -13.37 20.75 11.47
C GLN A 192 -12.48 21.03 12.69
N ASP A 193 -12.37 22.30 13.07
CA ASP A 193 -11.72 22.71 14.32
C ASP A 193 -12.57 22.23 15.52
N PRO A 194 -12.00 21.60 16.58
CA PRO A 194 -12.77 21.15 17.76
C PRO A 194 -13.12 22.28 18.73
N ALA A 195 -12.79 23.54 18.43
CA ALA A 195 -13.22 24.68 19.22
C ALA A 195 -14.58 25.16 18.72
N GLY A 196 -15.64 24.81 19.47
CA GLY A 196 -16.98 25.33 19.26
C GLY A 196 -16.96 26.84 19.06
N SER A 197 -17.75 27.30 18.10
CA SER A 197 -18.02 28.71 17.85
C SER A 197 -18.35 29.41 19.19
N VAL A 198 -17.40 30.12 19.77
CA VAL A 198 -17.73 31.17 20.73
C VAL A 198 -18.43 32.23 19.88
N ARG A 199 -19.76 32.19 19.88
CA ARG A 199 -20.54 33.37 19.52
C ARG A 199 -20.12 34.44 20.53
N THR A 200 -19.34 35.40 20.07
CA THR A 200 -19.16 36.65 20.81
C THR A 200 -20.54 37.24 21.01
N VAL A 201 -21.03 37.20 22.24
CA VAL A 201 -22.24 37.93 22.63
C VAL A 201 -21.88 39.40 22.49
N ASP A 202 -22.59 40.10 21.61
CA ASP A 202 -22.45 41.54 21.43
C ASP A 202 -22.84 42.26 22.74
N PRO A 203 -21.94 43.01 23.40
CA PRO A 203 -22.25 43.74 24.62
C PRO A 203 -23.23 44.91 24.42
N SER A 204 -23.65 45.21 23.19
CA SER A 204 -24.44 46.40 22.86
C SER A 204 -25.95 46.16 22.70
N ALA A 205 -26.47 45.00 23.09
CA ALA A 205 -27.91 44.79 23.22
C ALA A 205 -28.48 45.63 24.37
N LYS A 206 -28.91 46.86 24.04
CA LYS A 206 -29.68 47.74 24.92
C LYS A 206 -30.90 46.99 25.45
N VAL A 207 -31.01 46.91 26.77
CA VAL A 207 -32.27 46.63 27.45
C VAL A 207 -33.22 47.78 27.12
N ALA A 208 -34.24 47.49 26.31
CA ALA A 208 -35.40 48.34 26.23
C ALA A 208 -36.25 48.10 27.48
N SER A 209 -36.67 49.22 28.06
CA SER A 209 -37.52 49.43 29.25
C SER A 209 -38.64 48.43 29.48
#